data_AF-A0A4V5NDR3-F1
#
_entry.id   AF-A0A4V5NDR3-F1
#
_cell.length_a   1.000
_cell.length_b   1.000
_cell.length_c   1.000
_cell.angle_alpha   90.00
_cell.angle_beta   90.00
_cell.angle_gamma   90.00
#
_symmetry.space_group_name_H-M   'P 1'
#
loop_
_entity.id
_entity.type
_entity.pdbx_description
1 polymer ?
#
loop_
_entity_poly.entity_id
_entity_poly.type
_entity_poly.pdbx_seq_one_letter_code
_entity_poly.pdbx_strand_id
1 'polypeptide(L)'
;MSTPGSQLTVRRHESEPQINDSLKDKTLTANGNFGWTFDYAAAFVYDRLEESITDAYQALVHTRNLHCRRDDMIFRIFDKLDGCLFAEKLKDNVCLEWASLDSDVSGRTSIAGVVAPRVSVQLNEDVHLNASREDIIASLIHHMIHAYFLVCCGPAAKHDPDDKRLKHGKRFGLVLYKIRDISGYGYRRHLPLHFGHDLLAGSEYWKEDYNIWDPYHRLSWSAQSSPSPPNDVNEHGCSDCSAHITPFSRRKCKHWYYETGMKALESKQLEKLGEFVYDIGNKDTVSIPRPKAGPPEDFVELLWQPSNDASPRRIKTDRAKTTAFASLAPRFANGIRELALPPLSFAYLKHLHHFITTSTYGPDLSKVQDGTTGPPRILDVQKDAPQYLATDIAMFKVGDALGFKELLAHALHRLQDQHFAHEDVLAALADLYSDSGSGSDGPHADLRAWALAFLTRRAGDAIDSANLTILQLQHDAFAALVDKSAAFKADVAKAADALAPHSDQLLACSATPPPPPPLPPSVAMTRAPLPPAPFWAREYPKHAPYDFLMRRGARPPSPPGVHARSVAHADGVGPQWLPPRVDAAGRWTTVERATGVELVWVERAGLGVGGGFWTPVGGIW
;
A
#
# COMPACT_ATOMS: atom_id res chain seq x y z
N MET A 1 48.98 -32.24 -43.99
CA MET A 1 48.52 -31.82 -42.65
C MET A 1 47.85 -30.47 -42.79
N SER A 2 46.56 -30.46 -42.53
CA SER A 2 45.65 -29.33 -42.70
C SER A 2 45.81 -28.33 -41.56
N THR A 3 45.84 -27.04 -41.88
CA THR A 3 45.45 -25.96 -40.96
C THR A 3 44.60 -24.97 -41.75
N PRO A 4 43.29 -24.90 -41.49
CA PRO A 4 42.41 -23.85 -41.98
C PRO A 4 42.11 -22.81 -40.88
N GLY A 5 41.79 -21.59 -41.28
CA GLY A 5 41.15 -20.56 -40.45
C GLY A 5 42.05 -19.35 -40.18
N SER A 6 41.72 -18.17 -40.66
CA SER A 6 40.57 -17.42 -40.15
C SER A 6 40.06 -16.42 -41.18
N GLN A 7 38.86 -16.68 -41.70
CA GLN A 7 38.03 -15.64 -42.31
C GLN A 7 37.44 -14.80 -41.20
N LEU A 8 37.56 -13.47 -41.34
CA LEU A 8 36.86 -12.49 -40.53
C LEU A 8 35.35 -12.75 -40.56
N THR A 9 34.80 -13.10 -39.40
CA THR A 9 33.36 -13.27 -39.21
C THR A 9 32.68 -11.91 -39.10
N VAL A 10 31.98 -11.56 -40.18
CA VAL A 10 30.61 -10.99 -40.21
C VAL A 10 30.19 -10.19 -38.97
N ARG A 11 30.09 -8.86 -39.12
CA ARG A 11 29.27 -7.99 -38.28
C ARG A 11 27.86 -8.58 -38.19
N ARG A 12 27.41 -8.95 -36.98
CA ARG A 12 25.99 -9.20 -36.72
C ARG A 12 25.21 -7.95 -37.13
N HIS A 13 24.37 -8.08 -38.16
CA HIS A 13 23.22 -7.20 -38.33
C HIS A 13 22.35 -7.38 -37.09
N GLU A 14 22.40 -6.45 -36.14
CA GLU A 14 21.28 -6.26 -35.23
C GLU A 14 20.08 -5.94 -36.11
N SER A 15 19.08 -6.82 -36.12
CA SER A 15 17.82 -6.61 -36.82
C SER A 15 17.24 -5.27 -36.38
N GLU A 16 16.80 -4.44 -37.32
CA GLU A 16 16.15 -3.17 -37.00
C GLU A 16 15.04 -3.40 -35.96
N PRO A 17 14.92 -2.55 -34.92
CA PRO A 17 13.84 -2.65 -33.96
C PRO A 17 12.51 -2.56 -34.70
N GLN A 18 11.70 -3.62 -34.59
CA GLN A 18 10.36 -3.68 -35.18
C GLN A 18 9.44 -2.69 -34.49
N ILE A 19 8.49 -2.12 -35.24
CA ILE A 19 7.45 -1.27 -34.66
C ILE A 19 6.56 -2.16 -33.80
N ASN A 20 6.41 -1.79 -32.53
CA ASN A 20 5.47 -2.45 -31.64
C ASN A 20 4.05 -1.89 -31.92
N ASP A 21 3.28 -2.59 -32.76
CA ASP A 21 1.92 -2.17 -33.11
C ASP A 21 0.98 -2.08 -31.90
N SER A 22 1.29 -2.77 -30.81
CA SER A 22 0.52 -2.65 -29.56
C SER A 22 0.57 -1.23 -28.98
N LEU A 23 1.61 -0.43 -29.24
CA LEU A 23 1.67 0.96 -28.77
C LEU A 23 0.60 1.84 -29.43
N LYS A 24 0.18 1.51 -30.65
CA LYS A 24 -0.83 2.27 -31.41
C LYS A 24 -2.26 1.81 -31.12
N ASP A 25 -2.43 0.62 -30.54
CA ASP A 25 -3.73 0.03 -30.34
C ASP A 25 -4.48 0.64 -29.15
N LYS A 26 -5.46 1.51 -29.45
CA LYS A 26 -6.34 2.15 -28.47
C LYS A 26 -7.38 1.21 -27.85
N THR A 27 -7.49 -0.03 -28.31
CA THR A 27 -8.47 -1.00 -27.79
C THR A 27 -7.91 -1.84 -26.63
N LEU A 28 -6.58 -1.92 -26.51
CA LEU A 28 -5.93 -2.68 -25.45
C LEU A 28 -6.13 -2.01 -24.09
N THR A 29 -6.50 -2.82 -23.09
CA THR A 29 -6.62 -2.40 -21.69
C THR A 29 -5.26 -2.43 -20.99
N ALA A 30 -5.01 -1.47 -20.10
CA ALA A 30 -3.79 -1.47 -19.30
C ALA A 30 -3.70 -2.70 -18.41
N ASN A 31 -2.49 -3.20 -18.22
CA ASN A 31 -2.20 -4.10 -17.12
C ASN A 31 -1.97 -3.34 -15.81
N GLY A 32 -1.77 -2.01 -15.81
CA GLY A 32 -0.97 -1.30 -14.80
C GLY A 32 -1.72 -0.52 -13.71
N ASN A 33 -1.38 -0.87 -12.46
CA ASN A 33 -1.35 -0.07 -11.25
C ASN A 33 -0.42 -0.80 -10.26
N PHE A 34 0.84 -0.39 -10.16
CA PHE A 34 1.76 -1.07 -9.24
C PHE A 34 1.52 -0.74 -7.76
N GLY A 35 0.60 0.20 -7.47
CA GLY A 35 0.23 0.60 -6.11
C GLY A 35 1.34 1.34 -5.38
N TRP A 36 2.28 1.94 -6.11
CA TRP A 36 3.41 2.66 -5.53
C TRP A 36 2.98 4.03 -5.05
N THR A 37 3.60 4.50 -3.98
CA THR A 37 3.49 5.92 -3.65
C THR A 37 4.25 6.75 -4.69
N PHE A 38 3.80 7.98 -4.92
CA PHE A 38 4.49 8.89 -5.83
C PHE A 38 5.95 9.14 -5.40
N ASP A 39 6.20 9.24 -4.09
CA ASP A 39 7.54 9.34 -3.52
C ASP A 39 8.41 8.12 -3.85
N TYR A 40 7.87 6.91 -3.66
CA TYR A 40 8.58 5.67 -3.94
C TYR A 40 8.93 5.54 -5.42
N ALA A 41 7.98 5.80 -6.32
CA ALA A 41 8.23 5.68 -7.76
C ALA A 41 9.37 6.60 -8.23
N ALA A 42 9.37 7.86 -7.78
CA ALA A 42 10.42 8.80 -8.14
C ALA A 42 11.78 8.43 -7.55
N ALA A 43 11.82 7.93 -6.31
CA ALA A 43 13.06 7.48 -5.69
C ALA A 43 13.60 6.20 -6.34
N PHE A 44 12.73 5.23 -6.63
CA PHE A 44 13.08 3.96 -7.28
C PHE A 44 13.73 4.19 -8.64
N VAL A 45 13.10 4.96 -9.52
CA VAL A 45 13.67 5.18 -10.86
C VAL A 45 14.97 5.99 -10.79
N TYR A 46 15.09 6.94 -9.85
CA TYR A 46 16.33 7.68 -9.66
C TYR A 46 17.49 6.77 -9.25
N ASP A 47 17.27 5.90 -8.26
CA ASP A 47 18.28 4.98 -7.75
C ASP A 47 18.66 3.93 -8.81
N ARG A 48 17.66 3.37 -9.50
CA ARG A 48 17.87 2.46 -10.62
C ARG A 48 18.72 3.07 -11.72
N LEU A 49 18.49 4.33 -12.09
CA LEU A 49 19.28 5.07 -13.08
C LEU A 49 20.71 5.35 -12.60
N GLU A 50 20.96 5.43 -11.29
CA GLU A 50 22.29 5.49 -10.70
C GLU A 50 23.03 4.15 -10.91
N GLU A 51 22.36 3.03 -10.63
CA GLU A 51 22.92 1.68 -10.78
C GLU A 51 23.13 1.27 -12.24
N SER A 52 22.29 1.75 -13.16
CA SER A 52 22.29 1.36 -14.58
C SER A 52 22.74 2.47 -15.53
N ILE A 53 23.58 3.38 -15.05
CA ILE A 53 24.03 4.54 -15.83
C ILE A 53 24.59 4.19 -17.22
N THR A 54 25.37 3.10 -17.31
CA THR A 54 25.96 2.65 -18.57
C THR A 54 24.91 2.17 -19.56
N ASP A 55 23.95 1.35 -19.12
CA ASP A 55 22.89 0.82 -19.99
C ASP A 55 21.95 1.93 -20.46
N ALA A 56 21.56 2.82 -19.54
CA ALA A 56 20.76 4.00 -19.85
C ALA A 56 21.48 4.90 -20.86
N TYR A 57 22.79 5.14 -20.67
CA TYR A 57 23.61 5.89 -21.62
C TYR A 57 23.64 5.24 -23.00
N GLN A 58 23.95 3.95 -23.08
CA GLN A 58 24.01 3.23 -24.37
C GLN A 58 22.67 3.23 -25.10
N ALA A 59 21.55 3.11 -24.38
CA ALA A 59 20.23 3.24 -24.96
C ALA A 59 20.00 4.65 -25.55
N LEU A 60 20.36 5.71 -24.82
CA LEU A 60 20.24 7.09 -25.31
C LEU A 60 21.13 7.33 -26.55
N VAL A 61 22.35 6.78 -26.58
CA VAL A 61 23.21 6.84 -27.77
C VAL A 61 22.61 6.10 -28.95
N HIS A 62 22.11 4.88 -28.72
CA HIS A 62 21.47 4.08 -29.76
C HIS A 62 20.27 4.82 -30.36
N THR A 63 19.39 5.37 -29.53
CA THR A 63 18.18 6.07 -29.98
C THR A 63 18.49 7.36 -30.77
N ARG A 64 19.52 8.11 -30.39
CA ARG A 64 20.01 9.27 -31.16
C ARG A 64 20.53 8.88 -32.55
N ASN A 65 21.20 7.73 -32.64
CA ASN A 65 21.83 7.24 -33.86
C ASN A 65 20.91 6.34 -34.71
N LEU A 66 19.69 6.06 -34.26
CA LEU A 66 18.75 5.22 -34.99
C LEU A 66 18.29 5.92 -36.27
N HIS A 67 18.52 5.28 -37.41
CA HIS A 67 18.10 5.77 -38.71
C HIS A 67 16.72 5.21 -39.03
N CYS A 68 15.68 6.04 -38.88
CA CYS A 68 14.32 5.68 -39.21
C CYS A 68 13.54 6.93 -39.65
N ARG A 69 12.36 6.71 -40.28
CA ARG A 69 11.42 7.78 -40.58
C ARG A 69 10.95 8.43 -39.28
N ARG A 70 10.81 9.76 -39.29
CA ARG A 70 10.33 10.55 -38.14
C ARG A 70 9.05 9.96 -37.54
N ASP A 71 8.09 9.64 -38.40
CA ASP A 71 6.76 9.17 -38.02
C ASP A 71 6.82 7.81 -37.27
N ASP A 72 7.82 6.97 -37.60
CA ASP A 72 8.03 5.68 -36.96
C ASP A 72 8.95 5.75 -35.73
N MET A 73 9.72 6.83 -35.59
CA MET A 73 10.84 6.91 -34.65
C MET A 73 10.39 6.68 -33.21
N ILE A 74 9.31 7.34 -32.79
CA ILE A 74 8.82 7.29 -31.41
C ILE A 74 8.38 5.88 -31.03
N PHE A 75 7.82 5.11 -31.98
CA PHE A 75 7.38 3.73 -31.76
C PHE A 75 8.53 2.74 -31.70
N ARG A 76 9.62 3.00 -32.44
CA ARG A 76 10.80 2.11 -32.47
C ARG A 76 11.70 2.30 -31.25
N ILE A 77 11.77 3.50 -30.70
CA ILE A 77 12.64 3.80 -29.55
C ILE A 77 11.95 3.60 -28.19
N PHE A 78 10.61 3.57 -28.14
CA PHE A 78 9.85 3.54 -26.88
C PHE A 78 10.24 2.37 -25.98
N ASP A 79 10.15 1.13 -26.47
CA ASP A 79 10.41 -0.07 -25.65
C ASP A 79 11.88 -0.11 -25.17
N LYS A 80 12.82 0.38 -25.98
CA LYS A 80 14.23 0.48 -25.59
C LYS A 80 14.44 1.50 -24.48
N LEU A 81 13.80 2.66 -24.58
CA LEU A 81 13.83 3.69 -23.54
C LEU A 81 13.12 3.21 -22.27
N ASP A 82 11.98 2.53 -22.39
CA ASP A 82 11.26 1.96 -21.23
C ASP A 82 12.10 0.93 -20.49
N GLY A 83 12.70 -0.03 -21.20
CA GLY A 83 13.55 -1.05 -20.59
C GLY A 83 14.75 -0.47 -19.85
N CYS A 84 15.42 0.54 -20.42
CA CYS A 84 16.64 1.10 -19.85
C CYS A 84 16.43 2.26 -18.88
N LEU A 85 15.36 3.05 -19.02
CA LEU A 85 15.10 4.21 -18.16
C LEU A 85 14.05 3.95 -17.09
N PHE A 86 13.08 3.08 -17.35
CA PHE A 86 11.89 2.92 -16.53
C PHE A 86 11.64 1.47 -16.09
N ALA A 87 12.57 0.55 -16.35
CA ALA A 87 12.51 -0.87 -15.94
C ALA A 87 11.25 -1.59 -16.44
N GLU A 88 10.92 -1.40 -17.72
CA GLU A 88 9.82 -2.07 -18.44
C GLU A 88 8.44 -1.82 -17.81
N LYS A 89 8.26 -0.68 -17.11
CA LYS A 89 6.99 -0.37 -16.46
C LYS A 89 5.97 0.19 -17.45
N LEU A 90 6.38 0.78 -18.56
CA LEU A 90 5.49 1.44 -19.51
C LEU A 90 4.96 0.51 -20.60
N LYS A 91 5.72 -0.52 -20.96
CA LYS A 91 5.34 -1.54 -21.93
C LYS A 91 3.98 -2.14 -21.57
N ASP A 92 3.13 -2.30 -22.58
CA ASP A 92 1.73 -2.77 -22.48
C ASP A 92 0.79 -1.87 -21.65
N ASN A 93 1.29 -0.81 -21.00
CA ASN A 93 0.52 0.10 -20.16
C ASN A 93 0.28 1.48 -20.81
N VAL A 94 1.02 1.79 -21.88
CA VAL A 94 0.96 3.06 -22.60
C VAL A 94 0.47 2.89 -24.03
N CYS A 95 -0.41 3.78 -24.46
CA CYS A 95 -0.73 4.03 -25.86
C CYS A 95 0.02 5.29 -26.33
N LEU A 96 0.67 5.23 -27.48
CA LEU A 96 1.48 6.30 -28.06
C LEU A 96 0.91 6.74 -29.40
N GLU A 97 0.84 8.04 -29.67
CA GLU A 97 0.48 8.56 -30.99
C GLU A 97 1.06 9.94 -31.30
N TRP A 98 1.04 10.30 -32.58
CA TRP A 98 1.16 11.67 -33.04
C TRP A 98 -0.23 12.32 -33.06
N ALA A 99 -0.34 13.57 -32.64
CA ALA A 99 -1.58 14.33 -32.65
C ALA A 99 -1.32 15.79 -33.00
N SER A 100 -2.31 16.48 -33.57
CA SER A 100 -2.30 17.95 -33.68
C SER A 100 -2.81 18.54 -32.36
N LEU A 101 -1.97 19.33 -31.70
CA LEU A 101 -2.25 19.96 -30.41
C LEU A 101 -1.92 21.47 -30.50
N ASP A 102 -2.24 22.22 -29.44
CA ASP A 102 -1.96 23.66 -29.39
C ASP A 102 -0.49 23.99 -29.70
N SER A 103 -0.29 25.14 -30.35
CA SER A 103 1.02 25.54 -30.91
C SER A 103 2.14 25.68 -29.87
N ASP A 104 1.80 25.83 -28.59
CA ASP A 104 2.79 25.94 -27.50
C ASP A 104 2.97 24.64 -26.71
N VAL A 105 2.39 23.52 -27.15
CA VAL A 105 2.38 22.25 -26.41
C VAL A 105 3.24 21.21 -27.13
N SER A 106 4.26 20.65 -26.48
CA SER A 106 5.08 19.56 -27.05
C SER A 106 4.34 18.23 -27.11
N GLY A 107 3.37 18.03 -26.23
CA GLY A 107 2.56 16.83 -26.17
C GLY A 107 1.60 16.84 -24.99
N ARG A 108 0.78 15.79 -24.95
CA ARG A 108 -0.22 15.53 -23.91
C ARG A 108 0.00 14.16 -23.29
N THR A 109 0.00 14.07 -21.97
CA THR A 109 -0.09 12.79 -21.25
C THR A 109 -1.43 12.70 -20.53
N SER A 110 -2.20 11.63 -20.77
CA SER A 110 -3.53 11.44 -20.18
C SER A 110 -3.62 10.18 -19.34
N ILE A 111 -4.38 10.24 -18.24
CA ILE A 111 -4.70 9.06 -17.43
C ILE A 111 -5.49 8.03 -18.24
N ALA A 112 -5.41 6.76 -17.82
CA ALA A 112 -6.19 5.68 -18.39
C ALA A 112 -7.70 5.98 -18.33
N GLY A 113 -8.41 5.71 -19.41
CA GLY A 113 -9.85 5.93 -19.58
C GLY A 113 -10.24 7.29 -20.16
N VAL A 114 -9.32 8.28 -20.21
CA VAL A 114 -9.63 9.60 -20.79
C VAL A 114 -9.55 9.59 -22.32
N VAL A 115 -8.40 9.19 -22.88
CA VAL A 115 -8.18 9.12 -24.33
C VAL A 115 -8.23 7.67 -24.84
N ALA A 116 -7.68 6.74 -24.05
CA ALA A 116 -7.65 5.31 -24.34
C ALA A 116 -7.79 4.53 -23.02
N PRO A 117 -8.12 3.23 -23.03
CA PRO A 117 -8.14 2.38 -21.83
C PRO A 117 -6.77 2.29 -21.12
N ARG A 118 -5.67 2.64 -21.81
CA ARG A 118 -4.31 2.78 -21.30
C ARG A 118 -3.94 4.23 -21.06
N VAL A 119 -2.86 4.46 -20.30
CA VAL A 119 -2.25 5.81 -20.22
C VAL A 119 -1.88 6.23 -21.63
N SER A 120 -2.27 7.43 -22.05
CA SER A 120 -2.01 7.91 -23.41
C SER A 120 -0.90 8.95 -23.41
N VAL A 121 0.04 8.82 -24.34
CA VAL A 121 1.04 9.82 -24.68
C VAL A 121 0.81 10.25 -26.12
N GLN A 122 0.51 11.52 -26.32
CA GLN A 122 0.31 12.14 -27.62
C GLN A 122 1.42 13.17 -27.83
N LEU A 123 2.29 13.01 -28.82
CA LEU A 123 3.27 14.03 -29.17
C LEU A 123 2.69 14.95 -30.24
N ASN A 124 2.89 16.26 -30.07
CA ASN A 124 2.36 17.24 -31.00
C ASN A 124 3.12 17.21 -32.33
N GLU A 125 2.45 16.78 -33.39
CA GLU A 125 3.04 16.65 -34.71
C GLU A 125 3.47 18.01 -35.30
N ASP A 126 2.71 19.06 -35.03
CA ASP A 126 2.86 20.37 -35.65
C ASP A 126 4.14 21.07 -35.19
N VAL A 127 4.37 21.11 -33.87
CA VAL A 127 5.59 21.71 -33.29
C VAL A 127 6.82 20.83 -33.50
N HIS A 128 6.63 19.53 -33.77
CA HIS A 128 7.72 18.59 -34.07
C HIS A 128 7.99 18.42 -35.57
N LEU A 129 7.29 19.15 -36.45
CA LEU A 129 7.52 19.07 -37.90
C LEU A 129 8.95 19.46 -38.29
N ASN A 130 9.48 20.51 -37.67
CA ASN A 130 10.82 21.04 -37.93
C ASN A 130 11.79 20.82 -36.77
N ALA A 131 11.39 20.06 -35.76
CA ALA A 131 12.21 19.81 -34.59
C ALA A 131 13.38 18.86 -34.90
N SER A 132 14.49 19.01 -34.19
CA SER A 132 15.59 18.07 -34.33
C SER A 132 15.21 16.70 -33.77
N ARG A 133 15.92 15.65 -34.17
CA ARG A 133 15.76 14.31 -33.58
C ARG A 133 15.94 14.35 -32.06
N GLU A 134 16.89 15.14 -31.55
CA GLU A 134 17.14 15.26 -30.12
C GLU A 134 15.96 15.91 -29.39
N ASP A 135 15.28 16.86 -30.02
CA ASP A 135 14.09 17.50 -29.48
C ASP A 135 12.92 16.52 -29.38
N ILE A 136 12.68 15.71 -30.42
CA ILE A 136 11.63 14.68 -30.41
C ILE A 136 11.91 13.63 -29.33
N ILE A 137 13.16 13.17 -29.20
CA ILE A 137 13.57 12.23 -28.14
C ILE A 137 13.37 12.85 -26.76
N ALA A 138 13.72 14.13 -26.59
CA ALA A 138 13.54 14.83 -25.32
C ALA A 138 12.05 14.97 -24.95
N SER A 139 11.19 15.35 -25.90
CA SER A 139 9.74 15.41 -25.70
C SER A 139 9.16 14.03 -25.36
N LEU A 140 9.57 12.97 -26.05
CA LEU A 140 9.12 11.61 -25.74
C LEU A 140 9.49 11.22 -24.31
N ILE A 141 10.76 11.37 -23.92
CA ILE A 141 11.22 11.05 -22.56
C ILE A 141 10.46 11.87 -21.51
N HIS A 142 10.22 13.16 -21.78
CA HIS A 142 9.44 14.03 -20.90
C HIS A 142 8.06 13.44 -20.60
N HIS A 143 7.32 13.04 -21.65
CA HIS A 143 6.00 12.43 -21.49
C HIS A 143 6.04 11.00 -20.94
N MET A 144 7.12 10.24 -21.19
CA MET A 144 7.34 8.94 -20.55
C MET A 144 7.52 9.06 -19.02
N ILE A 145 8.11 10.14 -18.51
CA ILE A 145 8.20 10.39 -17.06
C ILE A 145 6.81 10.57 -16.45
N HIS A 146 5.93 11.36 -17.08
CA HIS A 146 4.55 11.50 -16.64
C HIS A 146 3.82 10.16 -16.69
N ALA A 147 3.92 9.45 -17.82
CA ALA A 147 3.29 8.14 -17.98
C ALA A 147 3.77 7.13 -16.93
N TYR A 148 5.07 7.16 -16.59
CA TYR A 148 5.65 6.32 -15.56
C TYR A 148 5.00 6.54 -14.19
N PHE A 149 4.82 7.79 -13.80
CA PHE A 149 4.12 8.07 -12.54
C PHE A 149 2.66 7.65 -12.57
N LEU A 150 1.97 7.80 -13.71
CA LEU A 150 0.59 7.34 -13.85
C LEU A 150 0.46 5.83 -13.72
N VAL A 151 1.34 5.08 -14.39
CA VAL A 151 1.34 3.61 -14.40
C VAL A 151 1.77 3.04 -13.06
N CYS A 152 2.81 3.60 -12.43
CA CYS A 152 3.33 3.09 -11.16
C CYS A 152 2.44 3.43 -9.96
N CYS A 153 1.84 4.63 -9.93
CA CYS A 153 1.19 5.11 -8.71
C CYS A 153 -0.30 4.79 -8.60
N GLY A 154 -0.94 4.29 -9.67
CA GLY A 154 -2.39 4.05 -9.67
C GLY A 154 -3.23 5.32 -9.65
N PRO A 155 -4.56 5.25 -9.81
CA PRO A 155 -5.43 6.43 -9.93
C PRO A 155 -5.22 7.41 -8.76
N ALA A 156 -5.31 8.71 -9.06
CA ALA A 156 -5.28 9.73 -8.01
C ALA A 156 -6.46 9.53 -7.07
N ALA A 157 -6.29 9.92 -5.79
CA ALA A 157 -7.39 9.89 -4.83
C ALA A 157 -8.60 10.64 -5.41
N LYS A 158 -9.82 10.11 -5.20
CA LYS A 158 -11.11 10.59 -5.76
C LYS A 158 -11.42 12.09 -5.58
N HIS A 159 -10.59 12.84 -4.83
CA HIS A 159 -10.72 14.27 -4.55
C HIS A 159 -9.42 15.07 -4.76
N ASP A 160 -8.46 14.59 -5.55
CA ASP A 160 -7.32 15.41 -5.98
C ASP A 160 -7.66 16.08 -7.33
N PRO A 161 -8.21 17.31 -7.35
CA PRO A 161 -8.49 18.03 -8.60
C PRO A 161 -7.21 18.35 -9.39
N ASP A 162 -6.05 18.13 -8.79
CA ASP A 162 -4.75 18.67 -9.17
C ASP A 162 -3.70 17.55 -9.30
N ASP A 163 -4.10 16.40 -9.88
CA ASP A 163 -3.32 15.16 -9.96
C ASP A 163 -1.80 15.41 -10.08
N LYS A 164 -1.13 15.29 -8.93
CA LYS A 164 0.27 15.74 -8.79
C LYS A 164 1.23 14.93 -9.66
N ARG A 165 0.81 13.76 -10.15
CA ARG A 165 1.59 12.88 -11.02
C ARG A 165 1.77 13.47 -12.42
N LEU A 166 0.85 14.35 -12.82
CA LEU A 166 0.82 15.06 -14.10
C LEU A 166 1.52 16.43 -14.04
N LYS A 167 1.95 16.88 -12.86
CA LYS A 167 2.59 18.19 -12.64
C LYS A 167 4.12 18.08 -12.65
N HIS A 168 4.77 19.15 -13.08
CA HIS A 168 6.24 19.26 -13.08
C HIS A 168 6.79 19.63 -11.69
N GLY A 169 6.60 18.73 -10.72
CA GLY A 169 7.08 18.90 -9.34
C GLY A 169 8.54 18.48 -9.12
N LYS A 170 8.98 18.48 -7.85
CA LYS A 170 10.33 18.04 -7.45
C LYS A 170 10.66 16.60 -7.88
N ARG A 171 9.67 15.71 -7.85
CA ARG A 171 9.78 14.28 -8.24
C ARG A 171 10.05 14.14 -9.73
N PHE A 172 9.25 14.82 -10.56
CA PHE A 172 9.48 14.93 -11.99
C PHE A 172 10.86 15.50 -12.31
N GLY A 173 11.20 16.63 -11.67
CA GLY A 173 12.51 17.26 -11.81
C GLY A 173 13.69 16.36 -11.49
N LEU A 174 13.58 15.55 -10.43
CA LEU A 174 14.63 14.62 -10.04
C LEU A 174 14.96 13.62 -11.16
N VAL A 175 13.93 12.96 -11.70
CA VAL A 175 14.07 11.96 -12.78
C VAL A 175 14.57 12.64 -14.06
N LEU A 176 13.96 13.76 -14.44
CA LEU A 176 14.33 14.53 -15.62
C LEU A 176 15.81 14.95 -15.58
N TYR A 177 16.28 15.48 -14.44
CA TYR A 177 17.67 15.90 -14.30
C TYR A 177 18.65 14.73 -14.36
N LYS A 178 18.29 13.57 -13.78
CA LYS A 178 19.13 12.37 -13.83
C LYS A 178 19.28 11.88 -15.28
N ILE A 179 18.19 11.72 -16.02
CA ILE A 179 18.25 11.28 -17.43
C ILE A 179 19.03 12.29 -18.27
N ARG A 180 18.82 13.61 -18.04
CA ARG A 180 19.60 14.65 -18.71
C ARG A 180 21.10 14.53 -18.44
N ASP A 181 21.52 14.27 -17.20
CA ASP A 181 22.93 14.06 -16.86
C ASP A 181 23.51 12.87 -17.60
N ILE A 182 22.81 11.73 -17.60
CA ILE A 182 23.21 10.52 -18.30
C ILE A 182 23.35 10.78 -19.81
N SER A 183 22.43 11.54 -20.41
CA SER A 183 22.47 11.86 -21.85
C SER A 183 23.69 12.67 -22.31
N GLY A 184 24.35 13.37 -21.38
CA GLY A 184 25.59 14.11 -21.64
C GLY A 184 26.86 13.37 -21.23
N TYR A 185 26.74 12.17 -20.65
CA TYR A 185 27.90 11.31 -20.40
C TYR A 185 28.54 10.97 -21.76
N GLY A 186 29.84 11.16 -21.95
CA GLY A 186 30.55 10.81 -23.21
C GLY A 186 30.22 11.62 -24.48
N TYR A 187 29.08 12.31 -24.57
CA TYR A 187 28.74 13.23 -25.67
C TYR A 187 29.05 14.69 -25.29
N ARG A 188 29.37 15.54 -26.29
CA ARG A 188 29.62 16.97 -26.05
C ARG A 188 28.35 17.77 -25.69
N ARG A 189 27.15 17.19 -25.82
CA ARG A 189 25.87 17.88 -25.58
C ARG A 189 24.81 16.98 -24.91
N HIS A 190 24.18 17.51 -23.87
CA HIS A 190 23.01 16.90 -23.23
C HIS A 190 21.80 16.94 -24.18
N LEU A 191 20.87 15.99 -24.04
CA LEU A 191 19.55 16.14 -24.64
C LEU A 191 18.90 17.45 -24.12
N PRO A 192 18.08 18.14 -24.94
CA PRO A 192 17.34 19.34 -24.55
C PRO A 192 16.16 18.99 -23.62
N LEU A 193 16.43 18.28 -22.52
CA LEU A 193 15.47 17.91 -21.49
C LEU A 193 15.31 19.06 -20.50
N HIS A 194 14.17 19.72 -20.55
CA HIS A 194 13.79 20.83 -19.70
C HIS A 194 12.37 20.61 -19.14
N PHE A 195 11.98 21.46 -18.17
CA PHE A 195 10.63 21.45 -17.63
C PHE A 195 9.60 21.90 -18.69
N GLY A 196 9.95 22.88 -19.53
CA GLY A 196 9.24 23.20 -20.77
C GLY A 196 10.07 22.80 -21.99
N HIS A 197 9.86 23.47 -23.12
CA HIS A 197 10.56 23.20 -24.37
C HIS A 197 10.86 24.47 -25.18
N ASP A 198 11.87 24.42 -26.07
CA ASP A 198 12.24 25.53 -26.95
C ASP A 198 11.86 25.28 -28.43
N LEU A 199 10.90 24.38 -28.70
CA LEU A 199 10.46 23.98 -30.06
C LEU A 199 10.02 25.17 -30.94
N LEU A 200 9.57 26.26 -30.34
CA LEU A 200 9.12 27.47 -31.06
C LEU A 200 10.26 28.37 -31.55
N ALA A 201 11.48 28.21 -31.03
CA ALA A 201 12.60 29.10 -31.35
C ALA A 201 13.15 28.94 -32.78
N GLY A 202 12.78 27.85 -33.48
CA GLY A 202 13.28 27.51 -34.82
C GLY A 202 12.39 27.94 -35.99
N SER A 203 11.17 28.43 -35.75
CA SER A 203 10.29 28.88 -36.82
C SER A 203 10.70 30.28 -37.29
N GLU A 204 11.41 30.36 -38.41
CA GLU A 204 11.65 31.62 -39.12
C GLU A 204 10.33 32.32 -39.50
N TYR A 205 9.23 31.57 -39.62
CA TYR A 205 7.90 32.10 -39.93
C TYR A 205 7.31 33.00 -38.83
N TRP A 206 7.79 32.89 -37.58
CA TRP A 206 7.35 33.76 -36.48
C TRP A 206 8.31 34.93 -36.20
N LYS A 207 9.42 35.04 -36.93
CA LYS A 207 10.40 36.13 -36.75
C LYS A 207 10.01 37.42 -37.46
N GLU A 208 9.19 37.37 -38.51
CA GLU A 208 8.93 38.57 -39.33
C GLU A 208 7.94 39.57 -38.69
N ASP A 209 6.98 39.10 -37.87
CA ASP A 209 5.99 39.99 -37.24
C ASP A 209 6.32 40.42 -35.79
N TYR A 210 7.35 39.84 -35.16
CA TYR A 210 7.75 40.16 -33.78
C TYR A 210 9.26 40.43 -33.67
N ASN A 211 9.74 41.43 -34.40
CA ASN A 211 11.14 41.89 -34.37
C ASN A 211 11.50 42.72 -33.11
N ILE A 212 11.14 42.25 -31.91
CA ILE A 212 11.68 42.74 -30.61
C ILE A 212 11.77 41.56 -29.62
N TRP A 213 12.60 40.55 -29.88
CA TRP A 213 12.81 39.45 -28.92
C TRP A 213 14.29 39.13 -28.75
N ASP A 214 14.96 39.96 -27.95
CA ASP A 214 16.28 39.70 -27.37
C ASP A 214 16.14 38.67 -26.22
N PRO A 215 16.96 37.60 -26.16
CA PRO A 215 16.96 36.64 -25.06
C PRO A 215 17.17 37.26 -23.66
N TYR A 216 17.73 38.47 -23.54
CA TYR A 216 17.84 39.18 -22.26
C TYR A 216 16.53 39.85 -21.80
N HIS A 217 15.55 40.07 -22.69
CA HIS A 217 14.22 40.57 -22.32
C HIS A 217 13.24 39.45 -21.87
N ARG A 218 13.62 38.17 -21.98
CA ARG A 218 12.83 37.00 -21.53
C ARG A 218 12.52 37.02 -20.02
N LEU A 219 13.23 37.84 -19.22
CA LEU A 219 13.01 38.01 -17.77
C LEU A 219 12.22 39.28 -17.40
N SER A 220 12.00 40.24 -18.31
CA SER A 220 11.35 41.51 -17.96
C SER A 220 9.87 41.59 -18.34
N TRP A 221 9.39 40.80 -19.31
CA TRP A 221 7.96 40.81 -19.67
C TRP A 221 7.08 40.14 -18.59
N SER A 222 7.63 39.18 -17.83
CA SER A 222 6.97 38.56 -16.68
C SER A 222 6.66 39.54 -15.53
N ALA A 223 7.17 40.78 -15.58
CA ALA A 223 6.91 41.79 -14.57
C ALA A 223 5.77 42.77 -14.95
N GLN A 224 5.31 42.81 -16.21
CA GLN A 224 4.32 43.81 -16.68
C GLN A 224 3.03 43.24 -17.26
N SER A 225 2.98 41.95 -17.58
CA SER A 225 1.70 41.26 -17.79
C SER A 225 1.11 40.87 -16.43
N SER A 226 -0.14 41.27 -16.15
CA SER A 226 -0.83 40.92 -14.89
C SER A 226 -0.68 39.43 -14.53
N PRO A 227 -0.50 39.08 -13.24
CA PRO A 227 -0.30 37.72 -12.79
C PRO A 227 -1.63 36.98 -12.82
N SER A 228 -2.07 36.57 -14.00
CA SER A 228 -2.88 35.36 -14.07
C SER A 228 -1.91 34.23 -13.70
N PRO A 229 -2.21 33.40 -12.67
CA PRO A 229 -1.34 32.30 -12.33
C PRO A 229 -1.12 31.45 -13.59
N PRO A 230 0.11 30.94 -13.84
CA PRO A 230 0.34 29.97 -14.90
C PRO A 230 -0.39 28.72 -14.46
N ASN A 231 -1.67 28.64 -14.81
CA ASN A 231 -2.43 27.43 -14.61
C ASN A 231 -1.87 26.45 -15.64
N ASP A 232 -1.12 25.45 -15.15
CA ASP A 232 -1.27 24.08 -15.66
C ASP A 232 -2.78 23.78 -15.57
N VAL A 233 -3.56 24.25 -16.55
CA VAL A 233 -4.98 23.89 -16.65
C VAL A 233 -4.98 22.46 -17.13
N ASN A 234 -4.73 21.54 -16.21
CA ASN A 234 -4.98 20.14 -16.45
C ASN A 234 -6.49 20.01 -16.67
N GLU A 235 -6.91 19.94 -17.93
CA GLU A 235 -8.20 19.34 -18.26
C GLU A 235 -8.26 17.97 -17.55
N HIS A 236 -9.41 17.62 -16.98
CA HIS A 236 -9.53 16.59 -15.94
C HIS A 236 -8.84 15.26 -16.34
N GLY A 237 -7.63 15.03 -15.81
CA GLY A 237 -6.84 13.82 -16.08
C GLY A 237 -5.83 13.90 -17.24
N CYS A 238 -5.45 15.10 -17.71
CA CYS A 238 -4.43 15.30 -18.74
C CYS A 238 -3.37 16.32 -18.30
N SER A 239 -2.16 16.23 -18.86
CA SER A 239 -1.09 17.25 -18.75
C SER A 239 -0.65 17.67 -20.14
N ASP A 240 -0.80 18.96 -20.42
CA ASP A 240 -0.27 19.62 -21.61
C ASP A 240 1.04 20.29 -21.26
N CYS A 241 2.14 19.79 -21.83
CA CYS A 241 3.47 20.28 -21.51
C CYS A 241 3.82 21.47 -22.41
N SER A 242 3.64 22.68 -21.87
CA SER A 242 3.90 23.93 -22.61
C SER A 242 5.38 24.34 -22.63
N ALA A 243 5.74 25.33 -23.45
CA ALA A 243 7.09 25.88 -23.46
C ALA A 243 7.47 26.56 -22.13
N HIS A 244 6.49 27.07 -21.38
CA HIS A 244 6.69 28.00 -20.28
C HIS A 244 6.40 27.41 -18.89
N ILE A 245 7.15 26.38 -18.52
CA ILE A 245 7.01 25.75 -17.20
C ILE A 245 8.13 26.21 -16.26
N THR A 246 7.73 26.70 -15.08
CA THR A 246 8.70 27.17 -14.06
C THR A 246 9.47 25.98 -13.46
N PRO A 247 10.80 25.91 -13.62
CA PRO A 247 11.57 24.76 -13.17
C PRO A 247 11.85 24.79 -11.66
N PHE A 248 11.86 23.62 -11.04
CA PHE A 248 12.47 23.44 -9.72
C PHE A 248 13.98 23.31 -9.85
N SER A 249 14.75 23.97 -8.97
CA SER A 249 16.21 23.82 -9.01
C SER A 249 16.66 22.38 -8.70
N ARG A 250 17.77 21.95 -9.32
CA ARG A 250 18.41 20.66 -9.04
C ARG A 250 18.63 20.41 -7.56
N ARG A 251 19.11 21.44 -6.83
CA ARG A 251 19.34 21.37 -5.39
C ARG A 251 18.06 21.04 -4.62
N LYS A 252 16.93 21.67 -4.99
CA LYS A 252 15.62 21.37 -4.36
C LYS A 252 15.14 19.95 -4.63
N CYS A 253 15.36 19.44 -5.85
CA CYS A 253 14.99 18.06 -6.21
C CYS A 253 15.84 17.03 -5.46
N LYS A 254 17.18 17.20 -5.43
CA LYS A 254 18.08 16.33 -4.67
C LYS A 254 17.83 16.39 -3.16
N HIS A 255 17.58 17.57 -2.62
CA HIS A 255 17.24 17.70 -1.19
C HIS A 255 15.98 16.92 -0.84
N TRP A 256 14.94 16.97 -1.68
CA TRP A 256 13.75 16.13 -1.51
C TRP A 256 14.09 14.62 -1.54
N TYR A 257 14.98 14.18 -2.44
CA TYR A 257 15.41 12.78 -2.49
C TYR A 257 16.01 12.32 -1.17
N TYR A 258 16.96 13.08 -0.60
CA TYR A 258 17.59 12.71 0.67
C TYR A 258 16.63 12.78 1.87
N GLU A 259 15.73 13.76 1.91
CA GLU A 259 14.82 13.92 3.06
C GLU A 259 13.62 12.97 3.05
N THR A 260 13.12 12.66 1.85
CA THR A 260 11.85 11.94 1.63
C THR A 260 12.03 10.69 0.78
N GLY A 261 12.73 10.80 -0.35
CA GLY A 261 12.91 9.69 -1.31
C GLY A 261 13.62 8.47 -0.72
N MET A 262 14.72 8.67 0.01
CA MET A 262 15.45 7.57 0.66
C MET A 262 14.60 6.83 1.68
N LYS A 263 13.81 7.56 2.50
CA LYS A 263 12.87 6.93 3.45
C LYS A 263 11.79 6.12 2.74
N ALA A 264 11.33 6.60 1.58
CA ALA A 264 10.40 5.85 0.76
C ALA A 264 11.04 4.55 0.26
N LEU A 265 12.30 4.55 -0.19
CA LEU A 265 13.03 3.33 -0.57
C LEU A 265 13.22 2.36 0.60
N GLU A 266 13.70 2.87 1.74
CA GLU A 266 13.93 2.09 2.97
C GLU A 266 12.65 1.43 3.50
N SER A 267 11.48 2.03 3.21
CA SER A 267 10.21 1.42 3.57
C SER A 267 9.97 0.05 2.91
N LYS A 268 10.80 -0.32 1.90
CA LYS A 268 10.75 -1.59 1.15
C LYS A 268 9.35 -1.89 0.64
N GLN A 269 8.58 -0.86 0.25
CA GLN A 269 7.17 -0.99 -0.11
C GLN A 269 6.94 -2.13 -1.11
N LEU A 270 7.73 -2.24 -2.18
CA LEU A 270 7.61 -3.33 -3.15
C LEU A 270 7.94 -4.72 -2.60
N GLU A 271 9.09 -4.89 -1.94
CA GLU A 271 9.50 -6.18 -1.36
C GLU A 271 8.50 -6.64 -0.29
N LYS A 272 7.90 -5.70 0.44
CA LYS A 272 6.88 -5.97 1.46
C LYS A 272 5.48 -6.24 0.90
N LEU A 273 5.17 -5.84 -0.33
CA LEU A 273 3.81 -6.00 -0.88
C LEU A 273 3.69 -7.19 -1.81
N GLY A 274 4.78 -7.61 -2.46
CA GLY A 274 4.73 -8.69 -3.45
C GLY A 274 3.91 -8.35 -4.71
N GLU A 275 4.05 -9.20 -5.73
CA GLU A 275 3.43 -9.02 -7.04
C GLU A 275 1.94 -9.38 -7.07
N PHE A 276 1.49 -10.21 -6.13
CA PHE A 276 0.15 -10.75 -6.08
C PHE A 276 -0.55 -10.40 -4.77
N VAL A 277 -1.85 -10.15 -4.89
CA VAL A 277 -2.80 -10.26 -3.79
C VAL A 277 -3.67 -11.49 -4.03
N TYR A 278 -4.37 -11.94 -3.01
CA TYR A 278 -5.10 -13.20 -3.05
C TYR A 278 -6.55 -12.99 -2.66
N ASP A 279 -7.47 -13.58 -3.43
CA ASP A 279 -8.88 -13.65 -3.05
C ASP A 279 -9.18 -15.00 -2.40
N ILE A 280 -10.26 -15.08 -1.63
CA ILE A 280 -10.70 -16.33 -1.00
C ILE A 280 -11.50 -17.14 -2.00
N GLY A 281 -10.90 -18.22 -2.51
CA GLY A 281 -11.59 -19.22 -3.32
C GLY A 281 -12.33 -20.27 -2.48
N ASN A 282 -12.95 -21.23 -3.16
CA ASN A 282 -13.73 -22.28 -2.51
C ASN A 282 -12.86 -23.23 -1.66
N LYS A 283 -11.72 -23.66 -2.21
CA LYS A 283 -10.81 -24.65 -1.58
C LYS A 283 -9.44 -24.10 -1.20
N ASP A 284 -8.99 -23.03 -1.85
CA ASP A 284 -7.73 -22.35 -1.59
C ASP A 284 -7.86 -20.87 -2.02
N THR A 285 -6.83 -20.08 -1.81
CA THR A 285 -6.74 -18.70 -2.30
C THR A 285 -6.47 -18.63 -3.80
N VAL A 286 -7.02 -17.62 -4.46
CA VAL A 286 -6.80 -17.35 -5.90
C VAL A 286 -5.88 -16.15 -6.04
N SER A 287 -4.75 -16.31 -6.75
CA SER A 287 -3.81 -15.21 -6.98
C SER A 287 -4.35 -14.22 -8.01
N ILE A 288 -4.20 -12.94 -7.69
CA ILE A 288 -4.58 -11.81 -8.54
C ILE A 288 -3.33 -10.92 -8.67
N PRO A 289 -2.83 -10.66 -9.88
CA PRO A 289 -1.78 -9.67 -10.08
C PRO A 289 -2.24 -8.34 -9.46
N ARG A 290 -1.42 -7.74 -8.59
CA ARG A 290 -1.75 -6.50 -7.87
C ARG A 290 -2.31 -5.39 -8.78
N PRO A 291 -1.80 -5.19 -10.00
CA PRO A 291 -2.39 -4.23 -10.93
C PRO A 291 -3.85 -4.49 -11.34
N LYS A 292 -4.29 -5.75 -11.31
CA LYS A 292 -5.67 -6.18 -11.60
C LYS A 292 -6.54 -6.26 -10.34
N ALA A 293 -5.98 -5.98 -9.17
CA ALA A 293 -6.69 -6.06 -7.89
C ALA A 293 -7.65 -4.88 -7.65
N GLY A 294 -7.62 -3.85 -8.50
CA GLY A 294 -8.36 -2.60 -8.31
C GLY A 294 -7.57 -1.56 -7.52
N PRO A 295 -8.20 -0.41 -7.20
CA PRO A 295 -7.54 0.68 -6.49
C PRO A 295 -7.11 0.27 -5.06
N PRO A 296 -5.85 0.56 -4.64
CA PRO A 296 -5.35 0.20 -3.31
C PRO A 296 -6.15 0.79 -2.14
N GLU A 297 -6.88 1.88 -2.36
CA GLU A 297 -7.75 2.52 -1.38
C GLU A 297 -9.03 1.73 -1.09
N ASP A 298 -9.47 0.85 -2.00
CA ASP A 298 -10.73 0.13 -1.87
C ASP A 298 -10.61 -1.16 -1.05
N PHE A 299 -9.38 -1.61 -0.75
CA PHE A 299 -9.14 -2.85 -0.01
C PHE A 299 -8.03 -2.74 1.04
N VAL A 300 -8.05 -3.68 1.98
CA VAL A 300 -6.99 -3.98 2.94
C VAL A 300 -6.44 -5.38 2.66
N GLU A 301 -5.26 -5.67 3.19
CA GLU A 301 -4.51 -6.90 2.97
C GLU A 301 -4.31 -7.61 4.31
N LEU A 302 -5.02 -8.73 4.50
CA LEU A 302 -4.81 -9.59 5.67
C LEU A 302 -3.61 -10.50 5.38
N LEU A 303 -2.56 -10.40 6.19
CA LEU A 303 -1.35 -11.19 6.02
C LEU A 303 -1.57 -12.56 6.68
N TRP A 304 -1.92 -13.54 5.87
CA TRP A 304 -2.14 -14.92 6.29
C TRP A 304 -0.93 -15.78 5.92
N GLN A 305 -0.37 -16.50 6.89
CA GLN A 305 0.70 -17.46 6.64
C GLN A 305 0.15 -18.89 6.66
N PRO A 306 0.07 -19.58 5.51
CA PRO A 306 -0.25 -21.00 5.47
C PRO A 306 0.82 -21.81 6.20
N SER A 307 0.42 -22.86 6.92
CA SER A 307 1.35 -23.71 7.68
C SER A 307 2.45 -24.38 6.84
N ASN A 308 2.21 -24.54 5.53
CA ASN A 308 3.09 -25.23 4.60
C ASN A 308 3.87 -24.27 3.67
N ASP A 309 3.72 -22.96 3.83
CA ASP A 309 4.27 -21.95 2.91
C ASP A 309 5.30 -21.06 3.61
N ALA A 310 6.39 -20.75 2.91
CA ALA A 310 7.49 -19.95 3.47
C ALA A 310 7.16 -18.46 3.53
N SER A 311 6.19 -17.99 2.73
CA SER A 311 5.84 -16.58 2.61
C SER A 311 4.37 -16.32 2.95
N PRO A 312 4.05 -15.21 3.64
CA PRO A 312 2.68 -14.83 3.92
C PRO A 312 1.95 -14.42 2.63
N ARG A 313 0.71 -14.89 2.49
CA ARG A 313 -0.24 -14.48 1.46
C ARG A 313 -0.99 -13.23 1.91
N ARG A 314 -1.17 -12.27 1.00
CA ARG A 314 -1.91 -11.02 1.22
C ARG A 314 -3.35 -11.18 0.76
N ILE A 315 -4.25 -11.49 1.68
CA ILE A 315 -5.67 -11.72 1.38
C ILE A 315 -6.36 -10.37 1.21
N LYS A 316 -6.87 -10.13 0.00
CA LYS A 316 -7.63 -8.93 -0.34
C LYS A 316 -8.98 -8.94 0.39
N THR A 317 -9.25 -7.91 1.16
CA THR A 317 -10.52 -7.73 1.88
C THR A 317 -11.05 -6.31 1.69
N ASP A 318 -12.35 -6.13 1.52
CA ASP A 318 -12.97 -4.81 1.30
C ASP A 318 -12.66 -3.84 2.47
N ARG A 319 -12.14 -2.66 2.15
CA ARG A 319 -11.74 -1.67 3.17
C ARG A 319 -12.95 -1.10 3.88
N ALA A 320 -14.02 -0.75 3.16
CA ALA A 320 -15.21 -0.14 3.75
C ALA A 320 -15.87 -1.10 4.76
N LYS A 321 -15.94 -2.40 4.42
CA LYS A 321 -16.46 -3.42 5.33
C LYS A 321 -15.56 -3.65 6.53
N THR A 322 -14.24 -3.72 6.33
CA THR A 322 -13.30 -3.94 7.44
C THR A 322 -13.27 -2.75 8.40
N THR A 323 -13.34 -1.53 7.87
CA THR A 323 -13.32 -0.29 8.68
C THR A 323 -14.69 0.08 9.26
N ALA A 324 -15.75 -0.67 8.94
CA ALA A 324 -17.04 -0.54 9.62
C ALA A 324 -16.99 -1.03 11.08
N PHE A 325 -16.04 -1.89 11.41
CA PHE A 325 -15.80 -2.36 12.78
C PHE A 325 -14.95 -1.35 13.56
N ALA A 326 -15.45 -0.90 14.70
CA ALA A 326 -14.83 0.15 15.50
C ALA A 326 -13.47 -0.27 16.06
N SER A 327 -13.29 -1.56 16.37
CA SER A 327 -12.00 -2.06 16.88
C SER A 327 -10.92 -2.14 15.81
N LEU A 328 -11.29 -2.32 14.53
CA LEU A 328 -10.35 -2.45 13.42
C LEU A 328 -10.07 -1.13 12.71
N ALA A 329 -11.03 -0.20 12.66
CA ALA A 329 -10.88 1.07 11.95
C ALA A 329 -9.58 1.84 12.29
N PRO A 330 -9.16 1.96 13.58
CA PRO A 330 -7.92 2.66 13.94
C PRO A 330 -6.65 2.00 13.37
N ARG A 331 -6.67 0.68 13.12
CA ARG A 331 -5.52 -0.06 12.56
C ARG A 331 -5.24 0.32 11.11
N PHE A 332 -6.27 0.79 10.39
CA PHE A 332 -6.18 1.19 8.98
C PHE A 332 -6.21 2.71 8.79
N ALA A 333 -5.97 3.47 9.86
CA ALA A 333 -5.76 4.91 9.78
C ALA A 333 -4.44 5.24 9.06
N ASN A 334 -4.29 6.49 8.62
CA ASN A 334 -3.04 7.01 8.02
C ASN A 334 -2.52 6.23 6.80
N GLY A 335 -3.42 5.62 6.02
CA GLY A 335 -3.04 4.87 4.82
C GLY A 335 -2.44 3.48 5.09
N ILE A 336 -2.43 3.01 6.35
CA ILE A 336 -2.10 1.62 6.65
C ILE A 336 -3.16 0.73 6.00
N ARG A 337 -2.71 -0.36 5.37
CA ARG A 337 -3.56 -1.31 4.65
C ARG A 337 -3.35 -2.76 5.05
N GLU A 338 -2.38 -3.05 5.89
CA GLU A 338 -1.99 -4.42 6.23
C GLU A 338 -2.44 -4.76 7.66
N LEU A 339 -2.91 -5.99 7.84
CA LEU A 339 -3.18 -6.56 9.16
C LEU A 339 -2.60 -7.96 9.23
N ALA A 340 -1.62 -8.17 10.10
CA ALA A 340 -1.05 -9.48 10.34
C ALA A 340 -2.05 -10.37 11.08
N LEU A 341 -2.29 -11.58 10.56
CA LEU A 341 -3.15 -12.56 11.20
C LEU A 341 -2.32 -13.51 12.10
N PRO A 342 -2.90 -14.00 13.21
CA PRO A 342 -2.28 -15.08 13.96
C PRO A 342 -2.21 -16.36 13.12
N PRO A 343 -1.43 -17.38 13.52
CA PRO A 343 -1.47 -18.68 12.86
C PRO A 343 -2.90 -19.24 12.85
N LEU A 344 -3.47 -19.44 11.66
CA LEU A 344 -4.81 -20.03 11.52
C LEU A 344 -4.95 -20.85 10.24
N SER A 345 -5.84 -21.85 10.28
CA SER A 345 -6.15 -22.71 9.14
C SER A 345 -6.88 -21.95 8.04
N PHE A 346 -6.86 -22.46 6.80
CA PHE A 346 -7.63 -21.86 5.71
C PHE A 346 -9.14 -21.83 6.01
N ALA A 347 -9.66 -22.83 6.74
CA ALA A 347 -11.07 -22.85 7.14
C ALA A 347 -11.42 -21.65 8.02
N TYR A 348 -10.63 -21.38 9.07
CA TYR A 348 -10.85 -20.22 9.94
C TYR A 348 -10.62 -18.89 9.24
N LEU A 349 -9.75 -18.84 8.22
CA LEU A 349 -9.56 -17.65 7.39
C LEU A 349 -10.85 -17.32 6.64
N LYS A 350 -11.52 -18.34 6.09
CA LYS A 350 -12.81 -18.16 5.42
C LYS A 350 -13.87 -17.64 6.39
N HIS A 351 -13.93 -18.16 7.61
CA HIS A 351 -14.86 -17.69 8.64
C HIS A 351 -14.58 -16.23 9.03
N LEU A 352 -13.32 -15.86 9.25
CA LEU A 352 -12.92 -14.47 9.53
C LEU A 352 -13.32 -13.53 8.40
N HIS A 353 -12.99 -13.88 7.16
CA HIS A 353 -13.33 -13.06 6.01
C HIS A 353 -14.84 -12.98 5.77
N HIS A 354 -15.57 -14.07 5.99
CA HIS A 354 -17.04 -14.05 5.93
C HIS A 354 -17.60 -13.12 7.00
N PHE A 355 -17.10 -13.18 8.24
CA PHE A 355 -17.52 -12.28 9.31
C PHE A 355 -17.25 -10.81 8.97
N ILE A 356 -16.09 -10.47 8.43
CA ILE A 356 -15.79 -9.10 8.00
C ILE A 356 -16.78 -8.64 6.92
N THR A 357 -17.21 -9.55 6.04
CA THR A 357 -18.05 -9.20 4.89
C THR A 357 -19.56 -9.21 5.16
N THR A 358 -20.02 -9.98 6.15
CA THR A 358 -21.45 -10.23 6.44
C THR A 358 -21.85 -10.07 7.91
N SER A 359 -20.89 -9.80 8.80
CA SER A 359 -21.07 -9.75 10.26
C SER A 359 -21.58 -11.06 10.89
N THR A 360 -21.40 -12.18 10.22
CA THR A 360 -21.70 -13.53 10.73
C THR A 360 -20.72 -14.54 10.11
N TYR A 361 -20.62 -15.74 10.68
CA TYR A 361 -19.89 -16.86 10.09
C TYR A 361 -20.58 -18.19 10.38
N GLY A 362 -20.39 -19.16 9.48
CA GLY A 362 -20.92 -20.51 9.64
C GLY A 362 -20.08 -21.36 10.62
N PRO A 363 -20.55 -22.54 11.01
CA PRO A 363 -21.79 -23.17 10.56
C PRO A 363 -23.05 -22.48 11.14
N ASP A 364 -24.19 -22.62 10.49
CA ASP A 364 -25.47 -22.04 10.95
C ASP A 364 -25.98 -22.75 12.21
N LEU A 365 -26.26 -21.99 13.28
CA LEU A 365 -26.66 -22.51 14.58
C LEU A 365 -28.10 -23.04 14.63
N SER A 366 -28.92 -22.83 13.60
CA SER A 366 -30.33 -23.25 13.57
C SER A 366 -30.55 -24.73 13.88
N LYS A 367 -29.55 -25.58 13.63
CA LYS A 367 -29.59 -27.03 13.89
C LYS A 367 -29.23 -27.43 15.33
N VAL A 368 -28.64 -26.52 16.09
CA VAL A 368 -28.19 -26.76 17.47
C VAL A 368 -28.91 -25.85 18.47
N GLN A 369 -30.02 -25.23 18.04
CA GLN A 369 -30.87 -24.37 18.84
C GLN A 369 -32.22 -25.04 19.13
N ASP A 370 -32.65 -24.97 20.38
CA ASP A 370 -33.99 -25.37 20.88
C ASP A 370 -34.76 -24.25 21.58
N GLY A 371 -34.26 -23.01 21.53
CA GLY A 371 -34.87 -21.86 22.21
C GLY A 371 -34.58 -21.75 23.72
N THR A 372 -33.77 -22.64 24.30
CA THR A 372 -33.20 -22.42 25.64
C THR A 372 -32.10 -21.34 25.60
N THR A 373 -31.43 -21.08 26.72
CA THR A 373 -30.26 -20.18 26.75
C THR A 373 -29.12 -20.82 27.51
N GLY A 374 -27.89 -20.48 27.12
CA GLY A 374 -26.67 -20.90 27.80
C GLY A 374 -25.92 -22.01 27.06
N PRO A 375 -24.79 -22.47 27.63
CA PRO A 375 -23.90 -23.41 26.96
C PRO A 375 -24.59 -24.73 26.58
N PRO A 376 -24.09 -25.44 25.56
CA PRO A 376 -24.76 -26.60 25.01
C PRO A 376 -24.76 -27.78 25.97
N ARG A 377 -25.78 -28.63 25.82
CA ARG A 377 -25.83 -29.96 26.44
C ARG A 377 -25.13 -30.96 25.53
N ILE A 378 -24.34 -31.84 26.11
CA ILE A 378 -23.74 -32.95 25.36
C ILE A 378 -24.84 -33.95 25.03
N LEU A 379 -25.04 -34.20 23.74
CA LEU A 379 -25.88 -35.27 23.22
C LEU A 379 -24.99 -36.36 22.59
N ASP A 380 -25.61 -37.26 21.84
CA ASP A 380 -24.87 -38.30 21.11
C ASP A 380 -23.87 -37.68 20.13
N VAL A 381 -22.61 -38.13 20.23
CA VAL A 381 -21.52 -37.72 19.35
C VAL A 381 -21.78 -38.27 17.95
N GLN A 382 -21.82 -37.38 16.96
CA GLN A 382 -22.01 -37.72 15.56
C GLN A 382 -20.70 -37.43 14.81
N LYS A 383 -20.16 -38.47 14.16
CA LYS A 383 -18.85 -38.40 13.48
C LYS A 383 -18.77 -37.29 12.42
N ASP A 384 -19.88 -37.00 11.75
CA ASP A 384 -19.95 -36.04 10.64
C ASP A 384 -20.68 -34.74 11.03
N ALA A 385 -20.90 -34.51 12.33
CA ALA A 385 -21.49 -33.24 12.78
C ALA A 385 -20.52 -32.08 12.49
N PRO A 386 -21.04 -30.91 12.06
CA PRO A 386 -20.23 -29.70 11.98
C PRO A 386 -19.62 -29.37 13.35
N GLN A 387 -18.38 -28.88 13.34
CA GLN A 387 -17.64 -28.52 14.56
C GLN A 387 -18.02 -27.10 15.01
N TYR A 388 -19.15 -26.94 15.69
CA TYR A 388 -19.68 -25.63 16.09
C TYR A 388 -18.82 -25.00 17.20
N LEU A 389 -18.59 -25.73 18.29
CA LEU A 389 -17.79 -25.33 19.44
C LEU A 389 -16.36 -25.03 19.03
N ALA A 390 -15.70 -25.95 18.30
CA ALA A 390 -14.31 -25.73 17.90
C ALA A 390 -14.17 -24.49 17.00
N THR A 391 -15.12 -24.26 16.09
CA THR A 391 -15.12 -23.05 15.24
C THR A 391 -15.28 -21.79 16.08
N ASP A 392 -16.25 -21.74 16.99
CA ASP A 392 -16.49 -20.54 17.79
C ASP A 392 -15.35 -20.25 18.80
N ILE A 393 -14.73 -21.29 19.38
CA ILE A 393 -13.53 -21.15 20.21
C ILE A 393 -12.35 -20.60 19.39
N ALA A 394 -12.10 -21.13 18.19
CA ALA A 394 -11.03 -20.66 17.32
C ALA A 394 -11.25 -19.20 16.88
N MET A 395 -12.49 -18.85 16.51
CA MET A 395 -12.84 -17.48 16.12
C MET A 395 -12.74 -16.50 17.29
N PHE A 396 -13.08 -16.93 18.52
CA PHE A 396 -12.82 -16.14 19.73
C PHE A 396 -11.34 -15.84 19.89
N LYS A 397 -10.47 -16.87 19.79
CA LYS A 397 -9.01 -16.72 19.90
C LYS A 397 -8.42 -15.79 18.82
N VAL A 398 -8.93 -15.88 17.58
CA VAL A 398 -8.55 -14.95 16.51
C VAL A 398 -8.97 -13.52 16.86
N GLY A 399 -10.19 -13.36 17.38
CA GLY A 399 -10.70 -12.07 17.85
C GLY A 399 -9.82 -11.45 18.94
N ASP A 400 -9.47 -12.23 19.95
CA ASP A 400 -8.60 -11.83 21.06
C ASP A 400 -7.20 -11.43 20.56
N ALA A 401 -6.55 -12.28 19.75
CA ALA A 401 -5.22 -12.03 19.21
C ALA A 401 -5.12 -10.75 18.34
N LEU A 402 -6.20 -10.40 17.64
CA LEU A 402 -6.27 -9.19 16.81
C LEU A 402 -6.73 -7.94 17.59
N GLY A 403 -7.26 -8.12 18.81
CA GLY A 403 -8.04 -7.09 19.49
C GLY A 403 -9.34 -6.74 18.76
N PHE A 404 -9.89 -7.70 18.01
CA PHE A 404 -11.13 -7.56 17.23
C PHE A 404 -12.34 -7.86 18.12
N LYS A 405 -12.80 -6.83 18.84
CA LYS A 405 -13.79 -6.95 19.93
C LYS A 405 -15.15 -7.47 19.45
N GLU A 406 -15.60 -7.04 18.28
CA GLU A 406 -16.88 -7.44 17.71
C GLU A 406 -16.89 -8.93 17.34
N LEU A 407 -15.77 -9.44 16.82
CA LEU A 407 -15.62 -10.87 16.54
C LEU A 407 -15.59 -11.69 17.84
N LEU A 408 -14.83 -11.23 18.85
CA LEU A 408 -14.76 -11.87 20.16
C LEU A 408 -16.15 -11.97 20.80
N ALA A 409 -16.88 -10.85 20.83
CA ALA A 409 -18.23 -10.80 21.38
C ALA A 409 -19.21 -11.70 20.61
N HIS A 410 -19.13 -11.71 19.27
CA HIS A 410 -19.97 -12.56 18.45
C HIS A 410 -19.69 -14.06 18.67
N ALA A 411 -18.42 -14.46 18.73
CA ALA A 411 -18.04 -15.83 19.01
C ALA A 411 -18.53 -16.31 20.38
N LEU A 412 -18.38 -15.46 21.42
CA LEU A 412 -18.87 -15.78 22.76
C LEU A 412 -20.40 -15.88 22.80
N HIS A 413 -21.11 -14.99 22.11
CA HIS A 413 -22.56 -15.06 21.99
C HIS A 413 -23.00 -16.36 21.33
N ARG A 414 -22.34 -16.75 20.22
CA ARG A 414 -22.62 -18.02 19.54
C ARG A 414 -22.38 -19.23 20.45
N LEU A 415 -21.33 -19.23 21.27
CA LEU A 415 -21.10 -20.28 22.28
C LEU A 415 -22.22 -20.39 23.34
N GLN A 416 -22.95 -19.30 23.61
CA GLN A 416 -24.10 -19.26 24.53
C GLN A 416 -25.43 -19.61 23.86
N ASP A 417 -25.49 -19.50 22.53
CA ASP A 417 -26.65 -19.78 21.70
C ASP A 417 -26.65 -21.20 21.11
N GLN A 418 -25.57 -21.95 21.31
CA GLN A 418 -25.53 -23.39 21.02
C GLN A 418 -26.16 -24.14 22.19
N HIS A 419 -27.25 -24.86 21.96
CA HIS A 419 -27.98 -25.58 23.02
C HIS A 419 -27.67 -27.08 23.04
N PHE A 420 -27.14 -27.61 21.94
CA PHE A 420 -26.71 -29.00 21.81
C PHE A 420 -25.31 -29.11 21.21
N ALA A 421 -24.53 -30.08 21.68
CA ALA A 421 -23.25 -30.46 21.11
C ALA A 421 -23.29 -31.92 20.65
N HIS A 422 -22.99 -32.13 19.36
CA HIS A 422 -22.84 -33.45 18.74
C HIS A 422 -21.39 -33.73 18.31
N GLU A 423 -20.49 -32.75 18.44
CA GLU A 423 -19.07 -32.89 18.08
C GLU A 423 -18.24 -33.49 19.23
N ASP A 424 -16.95 -33.73 18.97
CA ASP A 424 -15.99 -34.10 20.01
C ASP A 424 -15.69 -32.91 20.93
N VAL A 425 -16.45 -32.83 22.02
CA VAL A 425 -16.35 -31.72 22.97
C VAL A 425 -15.02 -31.73 23.74
N LEU A 426 -14.41 -32.91 23.97
CA LEU A 426 -13.10 -32.97 24.63
C LEU A 426 -12.02 -32.36 23.73
N ALA A 427 -12.08 -32.60 22.42
CA ALA A 427 -11.18 -31.94 21.47
C ALA A 427 -11.37 -30.41 21.47
N ALA A 428 -12.62 -29.92 21.51
CA ALA A 428 -12.90 -28.49 21.58
C ALA A 428 -12.42 -27.84 22.88
N LEU A 429 -12.62 -28.51 24.03
CA LEU A 429 -12.08 -28.06 25.32
C LEU A 429 -10.55 -28.11 25.35
N ALA A 430 -9.94 -29.14 24.75
CA ALA A 430 -8.49 -29.23 24.63
C ALA A 430 -7.91 -28.08 23.81
N ASP A 431 -8.60 -27.65 22.75
CA ASP A 431 -8.24 -26.42 22.05
C ASP A 431 -8.42 -25.21 22.98
N LEU A 432 -9.59 -25.00 23.60
CA LEU A 432 -9.83 -23.87 24.52
C LEU A 432 -8.72 -23.70 25.57
N TYR A 433 -8.30 -24.81 26.18
CA TYR A 433 -7.30 -24.86 27.25
C TYR A 433 -5.85 -25.04 26.77
N SER A 434 -5.60 -25.11 25.47
CA SER A 434 -4.24 -25.05 24.92
C SER A 434 -3.68 -23.64 25.07
N ASP A 435 -2.38 -23.52 25.37
CA ASP A 435 -1.71 -22.23 25.51
C ASP A 435 -1.95 -21.37 24.28
N SER A 436 -2.79 -20.35 24.44
CA SER A 436 -2.85 -19.23 23.53
C SER A 436 -1.50 -18.54 23.64
N GLY A 437 -0.71 -18.51 22.56
CA GLY A 437 0.63 -17.91 22.51
C GLY A 437 0.70 -16.40 22.80
N SER A 438 -0.28 -15.83 23.49
CA SER A 438 -0.41 -14.44 23.93
C SER A 438 0.39 -14.10 25.19
N GLY A 439 1.16 -15.04 25.77
CA GLY A 439 2.00 -14.79 26.95
C GLY A 439 1.22 -14.58 28.25
N SER A 440 -0.10 -14.82 28.25
CA SER A 440 -0.89 -14.97 29.47
C SER A 440 -0.80 -16.41 29.98
N ASP A 441 -0.74 -16.60 31.31
CA ASP A 441 -0.66 -17.91 32.00
C ASP A 441 -1.97 -18.75 31.90
N GLY A 442 -2.62 -18.76 30.72
CA GLY A 442 -3.79 -19.60 30.44
C GLY A 442 -4.88 -18.93 29.58
N PRO A 443 -6.04 -19.61 29.43
CA PRO A 443 -7.14 -19.17 28.58
C PRO A 443 -7.82 -17.89 29.05
N HIS A 444 -8.41 -17.15 28.11
CA HIS A 444 -9.18 -15.93 28.38
C HIS A 444 -10.28 -16.16 29.43
N ALA A 445 -10.46 -15.21 30.34
CA ALA A 445 -11.38 -15.34 31.49
C ALA A 445 -12.82 -15.65 31.07
N ASP A 446 -13.33 -15.00 30.02
CA ASP A 446 -14.69 -15.23 29.52
C ASP A 446 -14.88 -16.66 28.96
N LEU A 447 -13.86 -17.22 28.29
CA LEU A 447 -13.90 -18.61 27.83
C LEU A 447 -13.90 -19.59 29.00
N ARG A 448 -13.16 -19.29 30.08
CA ARG A 448 -13.18 -20.10 31.30
C ARG A 448 -14.52 -20.01 32.04
N ALA A 449 -15.10 -18.81 32.11
CA ALA A 449 -16.43 -18.62 32.68
C ALA A 449 -17.49 -19.41 31.88
N TRP A 450 -17.41 -19.37 30.55
CA TRP A 450 -18.25 -20.19 29.68
C TRP A 450 -17.99 -21.69 29.91
N ALA A 451 -16.73 -22.13 29.98
CA ALA A 451 -16.38 -23.54 30.19
C ALA A 451 -16.91 -24.08 31.53
N LEU A 452 -16.82 -23.28 32.61
CA LEU A 452 -17.40 -23.64 33.91
C LEU A 452 -18.93 -23.77 33.85
N ALA A 453 -19.60 -22.82 33.19
CA ALA A 453 -21.05 -22.89 32.96
C ALA A 453 -21.42 -24.12 32.10
N PHE A 454 -20.59 -24.46 31.12
CA PHE A 454 -20.76 -25.63 30.27
C PHE A 454 -20.62 -26.93 31.08
N LEU A 455 -19.59 -27.07 31.91
CA LEU A 455 -19.37 -28.27 32.75
C LEU A 455 -20.51 -28.52 33.75
N THR A 456 -21.10 -27.44 34.26
CA THR A 456 -22.20 -27.49 35.25
C THR A 456 -23.59 -27.59 34.62
N ARG A 457 -23.71 -27.49 33.29
CA ARG A 457 -24.99 -27.60 32.56
C ARG A 457 -25.57 -29.00 32.68
N ARG A 458 -26.89 -29.09 32.95
CA ARG A 458 -27.65 -30.35 33.11
C ARG A 458 -28.64 -30.58 31.96
N ALA A 459 -28.86 -31.83 31.57
CA ALA A 459 -29.87 -32.21 30.58
C ALA A 459 -31.27 -32.47 31.18
N GLY A 460 -31.43 -32.38 32.49
CA GLY A 460 -32.69 -32.44 33.24
C GLY A 460 -32.47 -32.23 34.74
N ASP A 461 -33.40 -32.67 35.58
CA ASP A 461 -33.31 -32.52 37.04
C ASP A 461 -32.31 -33.49 37.70
N ALA A 462 -31.92 -34.57 36.99
CA ALA A 462 -30.99 -35.57 37.51
C ALA A 462 -29.54 -35.06 37.53
N ILE A 463 -28.83 -35.27 38.63
CA ILE A 463 -27.41 -34.90 38.78
C ILE A 463 -26.52 -35.63 37.75
N ASP A 464 -26.86 -36.88 37.42
CA ASP A 464 -26.15 -37.70 36.42
C ASP A 464 -26.28 -37.18 34.97
N SER A 465 -27.07 -36.12 34.77
CA SER A 465 -27.25 -35.47 33.47
C SER A 465 -26.35 -34.25 33.25
N ALA A 466 -25.43 -33.97 34.17
CA ALA A 466 -24.48 -32.88 34.02
C ALA A 466 -23.41 -33.20 32.97
N ASN A 467 -23.02 -32.20 32.17
CA ASN A 467 -21.98 -32.36 31.15
C ASN A 467 -20.66 -32.89 31.74
N LEU A 468 -20.26 -32.44 32.94
CA LEU A 468 -19.06 -32.95 33.61
C LEU A 468 -19.11 -34.48 33.80
N THR A 469 -20.24 -35.01 34.27
CA THR A 469 -20.43 -36.45 34.48
C THR A 469 -20.35 -37.22 33.16
N ILE A 470 -20.95 -36.69 32.09
CA ILE A 470 -20.89 -37.29 30.75
C ILE A 470 -19.46 -37.36 30.24
N LEU A 471 -18.68 -36.28 30.40
CA LEU A 471 -17.28 -36.24 29.98
C LEU A 471 -16.39 -37.22 30.78
N GLN A 472 -16.66 -37.39 32.08
CA GLN A 472 -15.91 -38.33 32.93
C GLN A 472 -16.06 -39.79 32.50
N LEU A 473 -17.14 -40.15 31.81
CA LEU A 473 -17.32 -41.49 31.23
C LEU A 473 -16.30 -41.78 30.10
N GLN A 474 -15.73 -40.74 29.48
CA GLN A 474 -14.66 -40.84 28.49
C GLN A 474 -13.29 -40.83 29.18
N HIS A 475 -13.08 -41.79 30.09
CA HIS A 475 -12.00 -41.81 31.08
C HIS A 475 -10.62 -41.36 30.57
N ASP A 476 -10.10 -41.98 29.51
CA ASP A 476 -8.73 -41.76 29.06
C ASP A 476 -8.50 -40.35 28.50
N ALA A 477 -9.40 -39.88 27.63
CA ALA A 477 -9.29 -38.57 27.00
C ALA A 477 -9.54 -37.43 28.00
N PHE A 478 -10.51 -37.60 28.90
CA PHE A 478 -10.79 -36.63 29.96
C PHE A 478 -9.63 -36.52 30.95
N ALA A 479 -9.11 -37.67 31.43
CA ALA A 479 -7.96 -37.69 32.34
C ALA A 479 -6.72 -37.05 31.69
N ALA A 480 -6.44 -37.37 30.43
CA ALA A 480 -5.32 -36.76 29.70
C ALA A 480 -5.44 -35.23 29.62
N LEU A 481 -6.64 -34.68 29.43
CA LEU A 481 -6.84 -33.24 29.40
C LEU A 481 -6.69 -32.59 30.80
N VAL A 482 -7.20 -33.24 31.84
CA VAL A 482 -7.03 -32.80 33.25
C VAL A 482 -5.56 -32.76 33.65
N ASP A 483 -4.78 -33.75 33.22
CA ASP A 483 -3.35 -33.82 33.52
C ASP A 483 -2.54 -32.79 32.71
N LYS A 484 -2.96 -32.50 31.48
CA LYS A 484 -2.28 -31.55 30.60
C LYS A 484 -2.51 -30.08 30.95
N SER A 485 -3.67 -29.72 31.52
CA SER A 485 -4.04 -28.32 31.77
C SER A 485 -4.44 -28.07 33.23
N ALA A 486 -3.59 -27.33 33.95
CA ALA A 486 -3.86 -26.90 35.32
C ALA A 486 -5.12 -26.01 35.42
N ALA A 487 -5.37 -25.16 34.41
CA ALA A 487 -6.56 -24.32 34.35
C ALA A 487 -7.83 -25.17 34.19
N PHE A 488 -7.81 -26.17 33.31
CA PHE A 488 -8.94 -27.09 33.15
C PHE A 488 -9.18 -27.90 34.43
N LYS A 489 -8.12 -28.43 35.05
CA LYS A 489 -8.21 -29.16 36.34
C LYS A 489 -8.87 -28.31 37.42
N ALA A 490 -8.52 -27.02 37.51
CA ALA A 490 -9.12 -26.10 38.48
C ALA A 490 -10.61 -25.85 38.17
N ASP A 491 -10.98 -25.70 36.90
CA ASP A 491 -12.39 -25.50 36.51
C ASP A 491 -13.23 -26.76 36.69
N VAL A 492 -12.66 -27.95 36.47
CA VAL A 492 -13.27 -29.26 36.78
C VAL A 492 -13.53 -29.38 38.29
N ALA A 493 -12.57 -29.02 39.14
CA ALA A 493 -12.75 -29.05 40.59
C ALA A 493 -13.89 -28.12 41.04
N LYS A 494 -13.92 -26.88 40.52
CA LYS A 494 -15.00 -25.92 40.80
C LYS A 494 -16.37 -26.42 40.32
N ALA A 495 -16.42 -27.04 39.14
CA ALA A 495 -17.64 -27.61 38.60
C ALA A 495 -18.14 -28.78 39.47
N ALA A 496 -17.23 -29.64 39.94
CA ALA A 496 -17.56 -30.74 40.85
C ALA A 496 -18.11 -30.23 42.19
N ASP A 497 -17.47 -29.22 42.79
CA ASP A 497 -17.94 -28.58 44.03
C ASP A 497 -19.34 -27.97 43.85
N ALA A 498 -19.61 -27.35 42.70
CA ALA A 498 -20.92 -26.77 42.38
C ALA A 498 -22.01 -27.82 42.13
N LEU A 499 -21.64 -29.03 41.70
CA LEU A 499 -22.56 -30.14 41.46
C LEU A 499 -22.77 -31.04 42.69
N ALA A 500 -21.91 -30.94 43.71
CA ALA A 500 -22.05 -31.71 44.94
C ALA A 500 -23.43 -31.45 45.56
N PRO A 501 -24.20 -32.51 45.90
CA PRO A 501 -25.47 -32.33 46.56
C PRO A 501 -25.24 -31.54 47.86
N HIS A 502 -25.95 -30.42 48.03
CA HIS A 502 -25.95 -29.66 49.28
C HIS A 502 -26.56 -30.50 50.41
N SER A 503 -25.81 -31.50 50.90
CA SER A 503 -26.20 -32.41 51.97
C SER A 503 -26.36 -31.70 53.31
N ASP A 504 -25.79 -30.52 53.48
CA ASP A 504 -25.63 -29.89 54.81
C ASP A 504 -26.53 -28.67 55.07
N GLN A 505 -27.38 -28.23 54.12
CA GLN A 505 -28.31 -27.12 54.36
C GLN A 505 -29.72 -27.54 54.83
N LEU A 506 -30.03 -28.83 54.89
CA LEU A 506 -31.32 -29.31 55.42
C LEU A 506 -31.28 -29.70 56.92
N LEU A 507 -30.15 -29.54 57.61
CA LEU A 507 -30.03 -29.83 59.06
C LEU A 507 -29.95 -28.59 59.96
N ALA A 508 -29.99 -27.36 59.42
CA ALA A 508 -29.83 -26.13 60.20
C ALA A 508 -30.99 -25.12 60.07
N CYS A 509 -32.24 -25.59 59.91
CA CYS A 509 -33.44 -24.72 59.98
C CYS A 509 -34.60 -25.43 60.71
N SER A 510 -34.38 -25.78 61.98
CA SER A 510 -35.47 -26.01 62.95
C SER A 510 -35.47 -24.94 64.05
N ALA A 511 -35.30 -23.67 63.66
CA ALA A 511 -35.62 -22.55 64.54
C ALA A 511 -36.96 -21.96 64.09
N THR A 512 -37.96 -22.06 64.97
CA THR A 512 -39.28 -21.41 64.87
C THR A 512 -39.17 -19.95 64.40
N PRO A 513 -40.03 -19.50 63.48
CA PRO A 513 -40.00 -18.11 63.01
C PRO A 513 -40.42 -17.16 64.15
N PRO A 514 -39.72 -16.02 64.35
CA PRO A 514 -40.22 -14.96 65.22
C PRO A 514 -41.47 -14.30 64.58
N PRO A 515 -42.39 -13.77 65.41
CA PRO A 515 -43.60 -13.12 64.93
C PRO A 515 -43.28 -11.87 64.08
N PRO A 516 -44.13 -11.54 63.10
CA PRO A 516 -43.87 -10.44 62.17
C PRO A 516 -43.92 -9.08 62.88
N PRO A 517 -43.03 -8.13 62.53
CA PRO A 517 -43.09 -6.77 63.01
C PRO A 517 -44.29 -6.01 62.43
N PRO A 518 -44.81 -4.97 63.13
CA PRO A 518 -45.96 -4.20 62.68
C PRO A 518 -45.63 -3.38 61.42
N LEU A 519 -46.60 -3.32 60.51
CA LEU A 519 -46.54 -2.59 59.24
C LEU A 519 -46.35 -1.07 59.46
N PRO A 520 -45.44 -0.40 58.73
CA PRO A 520 -45.39 1.06 58.69
C PRO A 520 -46.54 1.64 57.83
N PRO A 521 -46.97 2.89 58.10
CA PRO A 521 -48.06 3.53 57.37
C PRO A 521 -47.69 3.84 55.92
N SER A 522 -48.64 3.58 55.01
CA SER A 522 -48.53 3.79 53.57
C SER A 522 -48.11 5.23 53.22
N VAL A 523 -46.94 5.37 52.59
CA VAL A 523 -46.55 6.57 51.86
C VAL A 523 -47.00 6.40 50.42
N ALA A 524 -47.93 7.27 50.00
CA ALA A 524 -48.38 7.37 48.62
C ALA A 524 -47.21 7.85 47.73
N MET A 525 -46.70 6.98 46.86
CA MET A 525 -45.79 7.38 45.78
C MET A 525 -46.59 7.80 44.55
N THR A 526 -46.53 9.09 44.24
CA THR A 526 -46.94 9.69 42.97
C THR A 526 -46.09 9.15 41.82
N ARG A 527 -46.76 8.59 40.79
CA ARG A 527 -46.16 8.17 39.51
C ARG A 527 -45.59 9.38 38.76
N ALA A 528 -44.31 9.32 38.38
CA ALA A 528 -43.74 10.15 37.32
C ALA A 528 -44.14 9.58 35.93
N PRO A 529 -44.40 10.42 34.92
CA PRO A 529 -44.79 9.96 33.59
C PRO A 529 -43.58 9.48 32.77
N LEU A 530 -43.83 8.44 31.97
CA LEU A 530 -42.90 7.86 31.00
C LEU A 530 -42.66 8.81 29.80
N PRO A 531 -41.46 8.80 29.18
CA PRO A 531 -41.21 9.53 27.94
C PRO A 531 -41.89 8.86 26.73
N PRO A 532 -42.28 9.62 25.69
CA PRO A 532 -42.95 9.07 24.52
C PRO A 532 -41.97 8.35 23.58
N ALA A 533 -42.44 7.23 23.01
CA ALA A 533 -41.75 6.44 21.99
C ALA A 533 -41.70 7.17 20.63
N PRO A 534 -40.65 6.94 19.80
CA PRO A 534 -40.56 7.57 18.49
C PRO A 534 -41.41 6.84 17.45
N PHE A 535 -42.23 7.64 16.77
CA PHE A 535 -43.14 7.29 15.69
C PHE A 535 -42.39 7.11 14.36
N TRP A 536 -42.62 5.99 13.67
CA TRP A 536 -42.25 5.81 12.27
C TRP A 536 -43.42 6.25 11.39
N ALA A 537 -43.20 7.18 10.45
CA ALA A 537 -43.94 7.22 9.19
C ALA A 537 -43.25 8.11 8.14
N ARG A 538 -43.25 7.58 6.91
CA ARG A 538 -42.78 8.12 5.62
C ARG A 538 -43.32 9.52 5.29
N GLU A 539 -42.57 10.28 4.49
CA GLU A 539 -43.04 10.80 3.19
C GLU A 539 -41.88 11.36 2.34
N TYR A 540 -41.90 11.04 1.03
CA TYR A 540 -41.13 11.70 -0.03
C TYR A 540 -41.81 13.02 -0.41
N PRO A 541 -41.08 14.00 -0.99
CA PRO A 541 -41.31 14.26 -2.42
C PRO A 541 -40.06 14.64 -3.24
N LYS A 542 -40.29 14.62 -4.57
CA LYS A 542 -39.36 14.79 -5.70
C LYS A 542 -39.32 16.25 -6.21
N HIS A 543 -38.19 16.60 -6.87
CA HIS A 543 -37.98 17.64 -7.93
C HIS A 543 -38.21 19.12 -7.52
N ALA A 544 -37.44 20.16 -7.91
CA ALA A 544 -36.25 20.38 -8.72
C ALA A 544 -35.69 21.80 -8.35
N PRO A 545 -35.00 22.56 -9.23
CA PRO A 545 -33.63 23.04 -9.07
C PRO A 545 -33.50 24.49 -8.57
N TYR A 546 -32.35 24.85 -8.00
CA TYR A 546 -31.95 26.25 -7.89
C TYR A 546 -30.44 26.42 -8.10
N ASP A 547 -30.11 27.01 -9.25
CA ASP A 547 -29.02 27.96 -9.40
C ASP A 547 -29.19 29.11 -8.39
N PHE A 548 -28.10 29.61 -7.80
CA PHE A 548 -27.85 31.07 -7.66
C PHE A 548 -26.46 31.36 -7.06
N LEU A 549 -25.65 32.05 -7.88
CA LEU A 549 -24.75 33.17 -7.57
C LEU A 549 -23.77 33.12 -6.39
N MET A 550 -22.50 32.99 -6.77
CA MET A 550 -21.37 33.88 -6.43
C MET A 550 -21.69 35.07 -5.50
N ARG A 551 -21.15 35.03 -4.27
CA ARG A 551 -20.74 36.24 -3.54
C ARG A 551 -19.34 36.06 -2.96
N ARG A 552 -18.50 37.02 -3.33
CA ARG A 552 -17.12 37.24 -2.86
C ARG A 552 -17.09 37.43 -1.34
N GLY A 553 -16.37 36.56 -0.64
CA GLY A 553 -15.98 36.74 0.77
C GLY A 553 -14.53 37.24 0.85
N ALA A 554 -14.32 38.31 1.62
CA ALA A 554 -13.05 39.01 1.79
C ALA A 554 -11.94 38.15 2.43
N ARG A 555 -10.68 38.49 2.09
CA ARG A 555 -9.47 37.89 2.70
C ARG A 555 -9.29 38.37 4.15
N PRO A 556 -8.84 37.50 5.07
CA PRO A 556 -8.35 37.92 6.38
C PRO A 556 -6.96 38.58 6.27
N PRO A 557 -6.58 39.46 7.23
CA PRO A 557 -5.34 40.22 7.19
C PRO A 557 -4.11 39.36 7.48
N SER A 558 -3.00 39.67 6.81
CA SER A 558 -1.68 39.05 7.05
C SER A 558 -1.03 39.60 8.33
N PRO A 559 -0.28 38.78 9.09
CA PRO A 559 0.48 39.23 10.26
C PRO A 559 1.74 40.01 9.84
N PRO A 560 2.28 40.89 10.73
CA PRO A 560 3.33 41.84 10.39
C PRO A 560 4.68 41.18 10.15
N GLY A 561 5.37 41.65 9.10
CA GLY A 561 6.70 41.20 8.70
C GLY A 561 7.78 41.61 9.69
N VAL A 562 8.67 40.67 9.99
CA VAL A 562 9.94 40.93 10.67
C VAL A 562 10.96 41.36 9.61
N HIS A 563 11.36 42.63 9.67
CA HIS A 563 12.49 43.16 8.92
C HIS A 563 13.81 42.59 9.47
N ALA A 564 14.43 41.67 8.73
CA ALA A 564 15.86 41.40 8.90
C ALA A 564 16.64 42.31 7.94
N ARG A 565 17.41 43.24 8.52
CA ARG A 565 18.34 44.13 7.82
C ARG A 565 19.37 43.31 7.04
N SER A 566 19.46 43.59 5.74
CA SER A 566 20.62 43.28 4.91
C SER A 566 21.80 44.14 5.37
N VAL A 567 22.90 43.50 5.75
CA VAL A 567 24.22 44.13 5.83
C VAL A 567 24.95 43.76 4.55
N ALA A 568 25.30 44.77 3.77
CA ALA A 568 26.16 44.65 2.61
C ALA A 568 27.59 44.31 3.05
N HIS A 569 28.19 43.28 2.45
CA HIS A 569 29.64 43.15 2.37
C HIS A 569 30.05 43.17 0.90
N ALA A 570 30.87 44.16 0.59
CA ALA A 570 31.62 44.29 -0.64
C ALA A 570 32.84 43.35 -0.64
N ASP A 571 33.28 43.06 -1.86
CA ASP A 571 34.60 42.58 -2.28
C ASP A 571 34.97 41.10 -2.08
N GLY A 572 35.05 40.40 -3.23
CA GLY A 572 36.31 39.83 -3.69
C GLY A 572 36.72 38.43 -3.17
N VAL A 573 36.62 37.45 -4.07
CA VAL A 573 37.30 36.13 -4.06
C VAL A 573 36.73 35.09 -3.07
N GLY A 574 35.90 34.19 -3.59
CA GLY A 574 35.47 32.99 -2.86
C GLY A 574 36.62 31.97 -2.68
N PRO A 575 36.55 31.09 -1.66
CA PRO A 575 37.62 30.15 -1.36
C PRO A 575 37.79 29.10 -2.47
N GLN A 576 39.00 29.03 -3.02
CA GLN A 576 39.40 27.99 -3.97
C GLN A 576 39.57 26.67 -3.21
N TRP A 577 38.86 25.63 -3.64
CA TRP A 577 39.02 24.28 -3.14
C TRP A 577 40.27 23.64 -3.74
N LEU A 578 41.22 23.21 -2.91
CA LEU A 578 42.29 22.32 -3.36
C LEU A 578 41.84 20.87 -3.15
N PRO A 579 42.13 19.96 -4.09
CA PRO A 579 41.82 18.54 -3.93
C PRO A 579 42.69 17.91 -2.83
N PRO A 580 42.19 16.89 -2.11
CA PRO A 580 42.96 16.21 -1.07
C PRO A 580 44.20 15.54 -1.67
N ARG A 581 45.33 15.62 -0.98
CA ARG A 581 46.57 14.92 -1.33
C ARG A 581 46.76 13.73 -0.39
N VAL A 582 47.03 12.57 -0.98
CA VAL A 582 47.50 11.38 -0.27
C VAL A 582 49.02 11.35 -0.38
N ASP A 583 49.73 11.10 0.72
CA ASP A 583 51.18 10.97 0.66
C ASP A 583 51.61 9.67 -0.02
N ALA A 584 52.90 9.56 -0.35
CA ALA A 584 53.46 8.40 -1.04
C ALA A 584 53.38 7.09 -0.22
N ALA A 585 52.97 7.14 1.05
CA ALA A 585 52.78 6.00 1.94
C ALA A 585 51.30 5.66 2.17
N GLY A 586 50.36 6.36 1.51
CA GLY A 586 48.93 6.10 1.63
C GLY A 586 48.31 6.58 2.95
N ARG A 587 48.97 7.48 3.70
CA ARG A 587 48.42 8.04 4.94
C ARG A 587 47.78 9.40 4.69
N TRP A 588 46.67 9.64 5.40
CA TRP A 588 45.89 10.87 5.35
C TRP A 588 46.57 11.97 6.19
N THR A 589 46.60 13.20 5.68
CA THR A 589 47.03 14.37 6.46
C THR A 589 45.83 15.28 6.77
N THR A 590 45.75 15.77 8.01
CA THR A 590 44.78 16.77 8.46
C THR A 590 45.12 18.13 7.86
N VAL A 591 44.12 18.84 7.35
CA VAL A 591 44.26 20.24 6.93
C VAL A 591 43.65 21.10 8.04
N GLU A 592 44.50 21.80 8.78
CA GLU A 592 44.08 22.74 9.81
C GLU A 592 43.63 24.06 9.15
N ARG A 593 42.41 24.51 9.47
CA ARG A 593 41.92 25.85 9.10
C ARG A 593 41.83 26.73 10.35
N ALA A 594 41.93 28.05 10.16
CA ALA A 594 41.93 29.06 11.21
C ALA A 594 40.64 29.14 12.07
N THR A 595 39.63 28.30 11.82
CA THR A 595 38.36 28.29 12.59
C THR A 595 37.93 26.90 13.08
N GLY A 596 38.82 25.89 13.08
CA GLY A 596 38.56 24.57 13.69
C GLY A 596 38.80 23.37 12.76
N VAL A 597 38.90 22.18 13.36
CA VAL A 597 39.23 20.88 12.72
C VAL A 597 37.96 20.05 12.51
N GLU A 598 37.75 19.51 11.31
CA GLU A 598 36.64 18.60 10.98
C GLU A 598 37.19 17.27 10.42
N LEU A 599 36.66 16.13 10.86
CA LEU A 599 37.01 14.79 10.37
C LEU A 599 35.95 14.30 9.39
N VAL A 600 36.37 13.91 8.18
CA VAL A 600 35.46 13.37 7.15
C VAL A 600 35.56 11.84 7.14
N TRP A 601 34.41 11.18 7.34
CA TRP A 601 34.26 9.73 7.21
C TRP A 601 33.96 9.36 5.76
N VAL A 602 34.64 8.33 5.24
CA VAL A 602 34.27 7.68 3.97
C VAL A 602 34.16 6.19 4.21
N GLU A 603 32.98 5.64 3.95
CA GLU A 603 32.64 4.24 4.18
C GLU A 603 33.18 3.36 3.04
N ARG A 604 33.81 2.24 3.41
CA ARG A 604 34.43 1.29 2.48
C ARG A 604 33.39 0.28 2.00
N ALA A 605 33.13 0.22 0.70
CA ALA A 605 32.37 -0.88 0.10
C ALA A 605 33.15 -2.20 0.31
N GLY A 606 32.55 -3.15 1.04
CA GLY A 606 33.10 -4.48 1.27
C GLY A 606 32.94 -5.35 0.03
N LEU A 607 34.07 -5.83 -0.52
CA LEU A 607 34.07 -6.99 -1.41
C LEU A 607 34.22 -8.24 -0.54
N GLY A 608 33.23 -9.14 -0.66
CA GLY A 608 33.24 -10.46 -0.04
C GLY A 608 34.39 -11.31 -0.56
N VAL A 609 35.09 -11.92 0.38
CA VAL A 609 36.17 -12.89 0.16
C VAL A 609 35.53 -14.25 -0.16
N GLY A 610 35.66 -14.70 -1.40
CA GLY A 610 35.49 -16.11 -1.79
C GLY A 610 36.83 -16.63 -2.30
N GLY A 611 37.45 -17.52 -1.53
CA GLY A 611 38.77 -18.07 -1.83
C GLY A 611 38.77 -19.03 -3.03
N GLY A 612 39.86 -19.03 -3.78
CA GLY A 612 40.10 -19.99 -4.86
C GLY A 612 41.43 -19.76 -5.58
N PHE A 613 42.45 -20.50 -5.12
CA PHE A 613 43.66 -20.98 -5.82
C PHE A 613 44.53 -20.07 -6.71
N TRP A 614 45.83 -20.16 -6.42
CA TRP A 614 46.97 -19.57 -7.11
C TRP A 614 47.18 -20.09 -8.54
N THR A 615 47.60 -19.21 -9.45
CA THR A 615 48.84 -19.37 -10.25
C THR A 615 49.23 -18.04 -10.91
N PRO A 616 50.52 -17.67 -10.94
CA PRO A 616 51.01 -16.46 -11.60
C PRO A 616 51.48 -16.77 -13.02
N VAL A 617 51.17 -15.88 -13.97
CA VAL A 617 51.88 -15.80 -15.25
C VAL A 617 52.24 -14.33 -15.48
N GLY A 618 53.55 -14.07 -15.56
CA GLY A 618 54.11 -12.76 -15.81
C GLY A 618 54.16 -12.37 -17.29
N GLY A 619 54.67 -11.17 -17.55
CA GLY A 619 54.97 -10.62 -18.89
C GLY A 619 54.40 -9.21 -19.04
N ILE A 620 55.09 -8.13 -18.65
CA ILE A 620 56.23 -7.45 -19.32
C ILE A 620 55.75 -6.35 -20.32
N TRP A 621 56.19 -5.11 -20.00
CA TRP A 621 56.12 -3.78 -20.63
C TRP A 621 54.77 -3.07 -20.76
#